data_AF-A0A966TWR4-F1
#
_entry.id   AF-A0A966TWR4-F1
#
_cell.length_a   1.000
_cell.length_b   1.000
_cell.length_c   1.000
_cell.angle_alpha   90.00
_cell.angle_beta   90.00
_cell.angle_gamma   90.00
#
_symmetry.space_group_name_H-M   'P 1'
#
loop_
_entity.id
_entity.type
_entity.pdbx_description
1 polymer ?
#
loop_
_entity_poly.entity_id
_entity_poly.type
_entity_poly.pdbx_seq_one_letter_code
_entity_poly.pdbx_strand_id
1 'polypeptide(L)'
;MSLGLLGAPDRIARRYIYTIGGVAAFRLDDPTRLIMEQAMWKAATPLLGGGVLDAARLKPRAEVLLAGNAHAPQGQPVQAMDVGFRVGKVARRFRVFGDRHWVDGATGMRPSPPQPFLTMPLNAQRAFGGPGFAENPAGLGHGARDLLRLGAPAALANIEDGSRPAMSPSEVLAPLLPGPVDIMAPSRQRMAGTYDTQWLQRDHPGLPADADPHIHQAAQSAQWNDGFFDGGEEIVLQGFRPDSQPWHSRLPGMRLRCFVAQVMEDGVEVTREVPLHW
;
A
#
# COMPACT_ATOMS: atom_id res chain seq x y z
N MET A 1 4.22 28.44 1.22
CA MET A 1 3.93 27.06 0.80
C MET A 1 2.57 26.70 1.35
N SER A 2 1.59 26.36 0.51
CA SER A 2 0.29 25.85 0.95
C SER A 2 0.38 24.33 1.12
N LEU A 3 -0.22 23.82 2.19
CA LEU A 3 -0.39 22.39 2.40
C LEU A 3 -1.64 21.93 1.63
N GLY A 4 -1.59 20.73 1.03
CA GLY A 4 -2.80 20.10 0.52
C GLY A 4 -3.71 19.73 1.70
N LEU A 5 -5.01 19.94 1.56
CA LEU A 5 -6.00 19.52 2.55
C LEU A 5 -6.95 18.51 1.92
N LEU A 6 -7.18 17.42 2.63
CA LEU A 6 -8.20 16.44 2.31
C LEU A 6 -9.23 16.45 3.43
N GLY A 7 -10.49 16.19 3.07
CA GLY A 7 -11.52 16.01 4.07
C GLY A 7 -12.68 15.20 3.55
N ALA A 8 -13.26 14.41 4.43
CA ALA A 8 -14.43 13.60 4.12
C ALA A 8 -15.37 13.56 5.32
N PRO A 9 -16.68 13.80 5.11
CA PRO A 9 -17.67 13.44 6.10
C PRO A 9 -17.83 11.92 6.14
N ASP A 10 -18.08 11.40 7.33
CA ASP A 10 -18.39 10.01 7.58
C ASP A 10 -19.52 9.90 8.60
N ARG A 11 -20.17 8.74 8.63
CA ARG A 11 -21.14 8.38 9.65
C ARG A 11 -20.80 6.99 10.17
N ILE A 12 -20.33 6.94 11.41
CA ILE A 12 -19.92 5.69 12.08
C ILE A 12 -20.70 5.59 13.38
N ALA A 13 -21.38 4.45 13.59
CA ALA A 13 -22.17 4.21 14.81
C ALA A 13 -23.10 5.38 15.17
N ARG A 14 -23.79 5.95 14.17
CA ARG A 14 -24.72 7.10 14.27
C ARG A 14 -24.10 8.42 14.74
N ARG A 15 -22.77 8.56 14.68
CA ARG A 15 -22.08 9.83 14.89
C ARG A 15 -21.62 10.37 13.54
N TYR A 16 -21.87 11.66 13.31
CA TYR A 16 -21.27 12.38 12.19
C TYR A 16 -19.83 12.71 12.56
N ILE A 17 -18.91 12.31 11.70
CA ILE A 17 -17.48 12.55 11.84
C ILE A 17 -17.04 13.32 10.61
N TYR A 18 -16.24 14.36 10.79
CA TYR A 18 -15.56 15.02 9.69
C TYR A 18 -14.07 14.77 9.86
N THR A 19 -13.48 14.04 8.92
CA THR A 19 -12.04 13.77 8.92
C THR A 19 -11.35 14.88 8.14
N ILE A 20 -10.24 15.40 8.68
CA ILE A 20 -9.37 16.36 8.02
C ILE A 20 -7.97 15.74 7.97
N GLY A 21 -7.40 15.67 6.78
CA GLY A 21 -6.03 15.23 6.54
C GLY A 21 -5.23 16.36 5.89
N GLY A 22 -3.97 16.50 6.28
CA GLY A 22 -3.03 17.36 5.57
C GLY A 22 -2.08 16.53 4.74
N VAL A 23 -1.79 16.99 3.51
CA VAL A 23 -0.88 16.32 2.60
C VAL A 23 0.39 17.13 2.48
N ALA A 24 1.49 16.53 2.91
CA ALA A 24 2.84 17.06 2.78
C ALA A 24 3.72 16.03 2.08
N ALA A 25 4.63 16.52 1.24
CA ALA A 25 5.69 15.71 0.66
C ALA A 25 7.04 16.35 0.92
N PHE A 26 8.07 15.52 0.98
CA PHE A 26 9.46 15.92 1.13
C PHE A 26 10.33 15.00 0.28
N ARG A 27 11.58 15.39 0.03
CA ARG A 27 12.52 14.54 -0.69
C ARG A 27 13.33 13.70 0.30
N LEU A 28 13.65 12.47 -0.06
CA LEU A 28 14.42 11.59 0.83
C LEU A 28 15.87 12.05 1.04
N ASP A 29 16.46 12.81 0.11
CA ASP A 29 17.80 13.43 0.26
C ASP A 29 17.80 14.75 1.02
N ASP A 30 16.64 15.39 1.15
CA ASP A 30 16.48 16.59 1.97
C ASP A 30 15.17 16.48 2.76
N PRO A 31 15.14 15.63 3.81
CA PRO A 31 13.93 15.42 4.59
C PRO A 31 13.56 16.63 5.44
N THR A 32 14.39 17.66 5.50
CA THR A 32 14.12 18.86 6.30
C THR A 32 13.22 19.87 5.58
N ARG A 33 12.98 19.68 4.28
CA ARG A 33 12.22 20.61 3.44
C ARG A 33 11.05 19.92 2.78
N LEU A 34 9.88 20.50 2.99
CA LEU A 34 8.69 20.14 2.23
C LEU A 34 8.85 20.62 0.77
N ILE A 35 8.24 19.88 -0.15
CA ILE A 35 8.10 20.28 -1.55
C ILE A 35 6.70 20.79 -1.84
N MET A 36 6.55 21.55 -2.92
CA MET A 36 5.25 22.03 -3.35
C MET A 36 4.36 20.86 -3.79
N GLU A 37 3.07 20.96 -3.52
CA GLU A 37 2.07 19.96 -3.88
C GLU A 37 2.07 19.64 -5.38
N GLN A 38 2.27 20.64 -6.24
CA GLN A 38 2.40 20.44 -7.69
C GLN A 38 3.57 19.51 -8.05
N ALA A 39 4.70 19.64 -7.35
CA ALA A 39 5.86 18.77 -7.56
C ALA A 39 5.58 17.35 -7.06
N MET A 40 4.88 17.21 -5.93
CA MET A 40 4.42 15.92 -5.41
C MET A 40 3.51 15.22 -6.43
N TRP A 41 2.43 15.86 -6.89
CA TRP A 41 1.49 15.24 -7.83
C TRP A 41 2.15 14.86 -9.15
N LYS A 42 3.04 15.72 -9.68
CA LYS A 42 3.82 15.39 -10.88
C LYS A 42 4.63 14.10 -10.72
N ALA A 43 5.15 13.82 -9.53
CA ALA A 43 5.91 12.61 -9.23
C ALA A 43 5.01 11.40 -8.90
N ALA A 44 3.91 11.60 -8.18
CA ALA A 44 3.05 10.53 -7.67
C ALA A 44 2.06 9.99 -8.71
N THR A 45 1.44 10.84 -9.53
CA THR A 45 0.37 10.42 -10.46
C THR A 45 0.74 9.25 -11.38
N PRO A 46 1.94 9.20 -12.00
CA PRO A 46 2.33 8.05 -12.82
C PRO A 46 2.43 6.74 -12.04
N LEU A 47 2.71 6.80 -10.74
CA LEU A 47 2.88 5.64 -9.86
C LEU A 47 1.56 5.13 -9.29
N LEU A 48 0.55 6.00 -9.17
CA LEU A 48 -0.77 5.63 -8.64
C LEU A 48 -1.60 4.80 -9.61
N GLY A 49 -1.29 4.82 -10.92
CA GLY A 49 -1.98 3.98 -11.91
C GLY A 49 -3.48 4.22 -11.99
N GLY A 50 -3.93 5.46 -11.74
CA GLY A 50 -5.36 5.83 -11.67
C GLY A 50 -6.00 5.63 -10.29
N GLY A 51 -5.26 5.08 -9.32
CA GLY A 51 -5.69 4.98 -7.93
C GLY A 51 -5.66 6.32 -7.19
N VAL A 52 -6.30 6.34 -6.02
CA VAL A 52 -6.31 7.50 -5.11
C VAL A 52 -5.17 7.36 -4.11
N LEU A 53 -4.49 8.48 -3.79
CA LEU A 53 -3.42 8.51 -2.79
C LEU A 53 -3.95 8.24 -1.38
N ASP A 54 -5.01 8.94 -0.99
CA ASP A 54 -5.70 8.77 0.29
C ASP A 54 -7.18 9.18 0.14
N ALA A 55 -8.09 8.42 0.76
CA ALA A 55 -9.54 8.67 0.73
C ALA A 55 -10.02 9.63 1.83
N ALA A 56 -9.11 10.18 2.63
CA ALA A 56 -9.38 11.07 3.76
C ALA A 56 -10.31 10.45 4.80
N ARG A 57 -10.26 9.13 4.97
CA ARG A 57 -11.08 8.40 5.94
C ARG A 57 -10.33 8.24 7.25
N LEU A 58 -11.09 8.06 8.34
CA LEU A 58 -10.50 7.86 9.66
C LEU A 58 -9.66 6.57 9.67
N LYS A 59 -8.38 6.71 9.97
CA LYS A 59 -7.42 5.60 10.08
C LYS A 59 -7.01 5.40 11.55
N PRO A 60 -7.22 4.21 12.13
CA PRO A 60 -6.86 3.96 13.53
C PRO A 60 -5.34 3.96 13.81
N ARG A 61 -4.51 3.80 12.78
CA ARG A 61 -3.06 3.61 12.86
C ARG A 61 -2.38 4.25 11.65
N ALA A 62 -1.11 4.63 11.80
CA ALA A 62 -0.29 4.97 10.65
C ALA A 62 -0.04 3.75 9.76
N GLU A 63 0.18 3.98 8.47
CA GLU A 63 0.52 2.94 7.51
C GLU A 63 1.55 3.44 6.51
N VAL A 64 2.28 2.50 5.91
CA VAL A 64 3.27 2.78 4.86
C VAL A 64 2.81 2.14 3.57
N LEU A 65 2.66 2.94 2.52
CA LEU A 65 2.43 2.49 1.16
C LEU A 65 3.69 2.75 0.34
N LEU A 66 4.08 1.78 -0.48
CA LEU A 66 5.21 1.88 -1.38
C LEU A 66 4.74 1.78 -2.82
N ALA A 67 5.04 2.82 -3.61
CA ALA A 67 4.80 2.84 -5.05
C ALA A 67 6.12 3.17 -5.76
N GLY A 68 6.51 2.34 -6.73
CA GLY A 68 7.78 2.51 -7.43
C GLY A 68 8.25 1.23 -8.11
N ASN A 69 9.54 1.21 -8.46
CA ASN A 69 10.19 0.09 -9.12
C ASN A 69 11.37 -0.40 -8.28
N ALA A 70 11.63 -1.70 -8.34
CA ALA A 70 12.95 -2.23 -8.02
C ALA A 70 13.94 -1.78 -9.11
N HIS A 71 15.14 -1.38 -8.72
CA HIS A 71 16.22 -0.97 -9.61
C HIS A 71 17.44 -1.85 -9.38
N ALA A 72 17.90 -2.51 -10.45
CA ALA A 72 19.08 -3.34 -10.42
C ALA A 72 20.34 -2.51 -10.09
N PRO A 73 21.24 -3.02 -9.24
CA PRO A 73 22.40 -2.27 -8.79
C PRO A 73 23.39 -2.02 -9.94
N GLN A 74 24.06 -0.87 -9.90
CA GLN A 74 25.13 -0.44 -10.79
C GLN A 74 24.73 -0.42 -12.28
N GLY A 75 23.42 -0.35 -12.57
CA GLY A 75 22.91 -0.41 -13.94
C GLY A 75 23.15 -1.76 -14.63
N GLN A 76 23.41 -2.82 -13.87
CA GLN A 76 23.63 -4.17 -14.40
C GLN A 76 22.37 -5.01 -14.25
N PRO A 77 21.86 -5.65 -15.31
CA PRO A 77 20.67 -6.49 -15.21
C PRO A 77 20.86 -7.65 -14.22
N VAL A 78 19.86 -7.89 -13.37
CA VAL A 78 19.86 -9.01 -12.41
C VAL A 78 18.68 -9.93 -12.67
N GLN A 79 18.84 -11.22 -12.35
CA GLN A 79 17.72 -12.18 -12.44
C GLN A 79 16.80 -12.10 -11.23
N ALA A 80 17.36 -11.74 -10.07
CA ALA A 80 16.62 -11.52 -8.84
C ALA A 80 17.36 -10.58 -7.91
N MET A 81 16.63 -9.87 -7.07
CA MET A 81 17.19 -9.03 -6.00
C MET A 81 16.23 -8.94 -4.82
N ASP A 82 16.76 -8.54 -3.68
CA ASP A 82 15.94 -8.17 -2.53
C ASP A 82 15.71 -6.66 -2.53
N VAL A 83 14.46 -6.26 -2.30
CA VAL A 83 14.07 -4.87 -2.10
C VAL A 83 13.24 -4.76 -0.82
N GLY A 84 13.19 -3.57 -0.24
CA GLY A 84 12.41 -3.41 0.99
C GLY A 84 12.55 -2.04 1.62
N PHE A 85 11.65 -1.77 2.55
CA PHE A 85 11.63 -0.52 3.29
C PHE A 85 11.56 -0.77 4.79
N ARG A 86 12.00 0.24 5.54
CA ARG A 86 11.70 0.39 6.95
C ARG A 86 11.35 1.85 7.24
N VAL A 87 10.25 2.08 7.95
CA VAL A 87 9.86 3.38 8.50
C VAL A 87 9.56 3.18 9.97
N GLY A 88 10.46 3.66 10.83
CA GLY A 88 10.39 3.36 12.27
C GLY A 88 10.40 1.84 12.50
N LYS A 89 9.31 1.32 13.09
CA LYS A 89 9.12 -0.11 13.37
C LYS A 89 8.50 -0.90 12.22
N VAL A 90 7.89 -0.22 11.24
CA VAL A 90 7.25 -0.89 10.09
C VAL A 90 8.32 -1.27 9.08
N ALA A 91 8.46 -2.56 8.79
CA ALA A 91 9.45 -3.04 7.83
C ALA A 91 8.88 -4.15 6.93
N ARG A 92 9.21 -4.07 5.63
CA ARG A 92 8.88 -5.11 4.66
C ARG A 92 10.06 -5.38 3.74
N ARG A 93 10.27 -6.65 3.42
CA ARG A 93 11.23 -7.12 2.42
C ARG A 93 10.51 -8.00 1.41
N PHE A 94 10.93 -7.90 0.17
CA PHE A 94 10.42 -8.65 -0.97
C PHE A 94 11.59 -9.21 -1.77
N ARG A 95 11.45 -10.44 -2.25
CA ARG A 95 12.33 -11.00 -3.26
C ARG A 95 11.69 -10.74 -4.62
N VAL A 96 12.40 -9.99 -5.47
CA VAL A 96 11.92 -9.62 -6.80
C VAL A 96 12.67 -10.43 -7.84
N PHE A 97 11.94 -11.18 -8.64
CA PHE A 97 12.46 -11.95 -9.77
C PHE A 97 12.09 -11.29 -11.09
N GLY A 98 12.94 -11.48 -12.09
CA GLY A 98 12.53 -11.27 -13.47
C GLY A 98 11.43 -12.22 -13.91
N ASP A 99 10.92 -12.02 -15.13
CA ASP A 99 9.79 -12.80 -15.63
C ASP A 99 10.13 -14.30 -15.68
N ARG A 100 9.20 -15.11 -15.18
CA ARG A 100 9.31 -16.57 -15.07
C ARG A 100 8.00 -17.25 -15.47
N HIS A 101 8.11 -18.48 -15.94
CA HIS A 101 6.99 -19.37 -16.19
C HIS A 101 7.30 -20.79 -15.68
N TRP A 102 6.27 -21.60 -15.50
CA TRP A 102 6.43 -23.01 -15.18
C TRP A 102 6.90 -23.79 -16.41
N VAL A 103 7.92 -24.63 -16.23
CA VAL A 103 8.47 -25.53 -17.26
C VAL A 103 8.64 -26.95 -16.73
N ASP A 104 8.70 -27.92 -17.62
CA ASP A 104 9.05 -29.30 -17.25
C ASP A 104 10.46 -29.37 -16.65
N GLY A 105 10.58 -30.14 -15.59
CA GLY A 105 11.83 -30.47 -14.89
C GLY A 105 11.93 -31.97 -14.64
N ALA A 106 13.11 -32.42 -14.22
CA ALA A 106 13.40 -33.84 -14.01
C ALA A 106 12.49 -34.51 -12.96
N THR A 107 12.00 -33.74 -11.98
CA THR A 107 11.14 -34.22 -10.89
C THR A 107 9.76 -33.55 -10.90
N GLY A 108 9.30 -33.08 -12.07
CA GLY A 108 8.05 -32.35 -12.25
C GLY A 108 8.26 -30.89 -12.62
N MET A 109 7.17 -30.10 -12.56
CA MET A 109 7.20 -28.68 -12.94
C MET A 109 8.13 -27.88 -12.03
N ARG A 110 8.87 -26.95 -12.62
CA ARG A 110 9.75 -26.00 -11.91
C ARG A 110 9.64 -24.61 -12.51
N PRO A 111 10.02 -23.54 -11.78
CA PRO A 111 10.18 -22.23 -12.38
C PRO A 111 11.30 -22.23 -13.43
N SER A 112 11.09 -21.53 -14.54
CA SER A 112 12.14 -21.21 -15.50
C SER A 112 13.22 -20.34 -14.82
N PRO A 113 14.45 -20.29 -15.38
CA PRO A 113 15.39 -19.23 -15.01
C PRO A 113 14.74 -17.85 -15.18
N PRO A 114 14.92 -16.91 -14.23
CA PRO A 114 14.36 -15.58 -14.38
C PRO A 114 15.06 -14.82 -15.51
N GLN A 115 14.29 -14.08 -16.31
CA GLN A 115 14.85 -13.16 -17.29
C GLN A 115 15.55 -11.99 -16.57
N PRO A 116 16.78 -11.59 -16.95
CA PRO A 116 17.43 -10.43 -16.35
C PRO A 116 16.63 -9.14 -16.54
N PHE A 117 16.56 -8.28 -15.51
CA PHE A 117 15.89 -6.98 -15.57
C PHE A 117 16.77 -5.86 -15.01
N LEU A 118 16.59 -4.65 -15.55
CA LEU A 118 17.14 -3.42 -14.97
C LEU A 118 16.18 -2.78 -13.98
N THR A 119 14.89 -2.82 -14.28
CA THR A 119 13.82 -2.34 -13.42
C THR A 119 12.67 -3.33 -13.39
N MET A 120 11.99 -3.44 -12.24
CA MET A 120 10.79 -4.26 -12.09
C MET A 120 9.74 -3.49 -11.28
N PRO A 121 8.53 -3.24 -11.83
CA PRO A 121 7.47 -2.58 -11.10
C PRO A 121 7.06 -3.33 -9.83
N LEU A 122 6.82 -2.58 -8.74
CA LEU A 122 6.32 -3.12 -7.48
C LEU A 122 4.84 -2.78 -7.33
N ASN A 123 3.99 -3.55 -8.01
CA ASN A 123 2.54 -3.36 -8.04
C ASN A 123 1.80 -4.70 -7.96
N ALA A 124 0.47 -4.62 -7.84
CA ALA A 124 -0.39 -5.78 -7.68
C ALA A 124 -0.29 -6.78 -8.85
N GLN A 125 -0.08 -6.28 -10.08
CA GLN A 125 0.08 -7.10 -11.28
C GLN A 125 1.33 -7.99 -11.24
N ARG A 126 2.31 -7.64 -10.41
CA ARG A 126 3.58 -8.36 -10.26
C ARG A 126 3.61 -9.28 -9.04
N ALA A 127 2.57 -9.26 -8.20
CA ALA A 127 2.40 -10.13 -7.04
C ALA A 127 1.55 -11.37 -7.35
N PHE A 128 1.55 -12.35 -6.45
CA PHE A 128 0.72 -13.54 -6.58
C PHE A 128 -0.78 -13.18 -6.72
N GLY A 129 -1.50 -13.91 -7.56
CA GLY A 129 -2.92 -13.70 -7.79
C GLY A 129 -3.31 -14.04 -9.22
N GLY A 130 -4.32 -13.37 -9.75
CA GLY A 130 -4.82 -13.55 -11.10
C GLY A 130 -6.31 -13.86 -11.14
N PRO A 131 -6.88 -14.08 -12.34
CA PRO A 131 -8.30 -14.35 -12.51
C PRO A 131 -8.80 -15.46 -11.59
N GLY A 132 -9.87 -15.21 -10.84
CA GLY A 132 -10.43 -16.14 -9.86
C GLY A 132 -9.84 -16.01 -8.44
N PHE A 133 -8.77 -15.24 -8.25
CA PHE A 133 -8.20 -14.96 -6.93
C PHE A 133 -8.64 -13.58 -6.42
N ALA A 134 -9.75 -13.55 -5.68
CA ALA A 134 -10.42 -12.30 -5.27
C ALA A 134 -9.54 -11.33 -4.47
N GLU A 135 -8.51 -11.80 -3.77
CA GLU A 135 -7.57 -10.94 -3.02
C GLU A 135 -6.66 -10.11 -3.94
N ASN A 136 -6.33 -10.62 -5.12
CA ASN A 136 -5.53 -9.90 -6.10
C ASN A 136 -5.85 -10.40 -7.52
N PRO A 137 -7.01 -10.01 -8.10
CA PRO A 137 -7.43 -10.52 -9.41
C PRO A 137 -6.52 -10.07 -10.56
N ALA A 138 -5.75 -8.99 -10.36
CA ALA A 138 -4.82 -8.45 -11.34
C ALA A 138 -3.44 -9.13 -11.34
N GLY A 139 -3.16 -9.97 -10.33
CA GLY A 139 -1.86 -10.62 -10.13
C GLY A 139 -1.56 -11.77 -11.11
N LEU A 140 -0.51 -12.53 -10.79
CA LEU A 140 -0.01 -13.65 -11.59
C LEU A 140 0.15 -14.93 -10.75
N GLY A 141 0.01 -16.09 -11.40
CA GLY A 141 0.34 -17.41 -10.84
C GLY A 141 -0.85 -18.22 -10.31
N HIS A 142 -1.99 -17.61 -9.95
CA HIS A 142 -3.19 -18.35 -9.63
C HIS A 142 -3.75 -19.05 -10.88
N GLY A 143 -4.26 -20.28 -10.72
CA GLY A 143 -4.74 -21.10 -11.84
C GLY A 143 -3.65 -21.70 -12.72
N ALA A 144 -2.37 -21.59 -12.35
CA ALA A 144 -1.24 -22.08 -13.13
C ALA A 144 -1.38 -23.56 -13.52
N ARG A 145 -1.84 -24.43 -12.60
CA ARG A 145 -2.07 -25.86 -12.88
C ARG A 145 -3.06 -26.08 -14.03
N ASP A 146 -4.15 -25.32 -14.07
CA ASP A 146 -5.19 -25.52 -15.07
C ASP A 146 -4.77 -24.96 -16.43
N LEU A 147 -4.04 -23.85 -16.46
CA LEU A 147 -3.38 -23.36 -17.68
C LEU A 147 -2.45 -24.41 -18.27
N LEU A 148 -1.60 -25.02 -17.43
CA LEU A 148 -0.67 -26.06 -17.87
C LEU A 148 -1.39 -27.31 -18.42
N ARG A 149 -2.51 -27.73 -17.80
CA ARG A 149 -3.33 -28.83 -18.31
C ARG A 149 -3.93 -28.55 -19.69
N LEU A 150 -4.17 -27.28 -19.99
CA LEU A 150 -4.63 -26.82 -21.30
C LEU A 150 -3.48 -26.58 -22.30
N GLY A 151 -2.24 -26.88 -21.91
CA GLY A 151 -1.05 -26.63 -22.74
C GLY A 151 -0.68 -25.15 -22.87
N ALA A 152 -1.24 -24.27 -22.02
CA ALA A 152 -0.95 -22.85 -22.02
C ALA A 152 0.23 -22.51 -21.08
N PRO A 153 1.07 -21.51 -21.42
CA PRO A 153 2.08 -21.01 -20.50
C PRO A 153 1.47 -20.48 -19.20
N ALA A 154 2.09 -20.82 -18.06
CA ALA A 154 1.69 -20.33 -16.75
C ALA A 154 2.80 -19.47 -16.14
N ALA A 155 2.58 -18.16 -16.07
CA ALA A 155 3.52 -17.20 -15.48
C ALA A 155 3.58 -17.33 -13.95
N LEU A 156 4.74 -17.01 -13.36
CA LEU A 156 4.89 -16.81 -11.93
C LEU A 156 4.86 -15.31 -11.58
N ALA A 157 4.48 -15.01 -10.34
CA ALA A 157 4.65 -13.69 -9.79
C ALA A 157 6.14 -13.29 -9.75
N ASN A 158 6.39 -11.99 -9.89
CA ASN A 158 7.73 -11.41 -9.77
C ASN A 158 8.05 -11.08 -8.30
N ILE A 159 7.05 -10.70 -7.50
CA ILE A 159 7.18 -10.33 -6.09
C ILE A 159 6.84 -11.55 -5.22
N GLU A 160 7.83 -12.10 -4.53
CA GLU A 160 7.69 -13.26 -3.65
C GLU A 160 8.31 -13.03 -2.27
N ASP A 161 7.95 -13.89 -1.33
CA ASP A 161 8.67 -14.02 -0.06
C ASP A 161 9.93 -14.85 -0.33
N GLY A 162 11.11 -14.26 -0.13
CA GLY A 162 12.39 -14.95 -0.35
C GLY A 162 12.58 -16.18 0.55
N SER A 163 11.86 -16.28 1.67
CA SER A 163 11.89 -17.45 2.55
C SER A 163 10.91 -18.55 2.13
N ARG A 164 9.96 -18.23 1.26
CA ARG A 164 8.92 -19.16 0.79
C ARG A 164 8.65 -18.94 -0.71
N PRO A 165 9.61 -19.30 -1.59
CA PRO A 165 9.42 -19.21 -3.03
C PRO A 165 8.35 -20.19 -3.51
N ALA A 166 7.74 -19.91 -4.66
CA ALA A 166 6.75 -20.81 -5.26
C ALA A 166 7.41 -22.13 -5.72
N MET A 167 6.94 -23.25 -5.19
CA MET A 167 7.54 -24.58 -5.48
C MET A 167 6.67 -25.47 -6.37
N SER A 168 5.39 -25.15 -6.53
CA SER A 168 4.45 -25.93 -7.36
C SER A 168 3.40 -25.05 -8.05
N PRO A 169 2.96 -25.39 -9.28
CA PRO A 169 1.84 -24.70 -9.94
C PRO A 169 0.48 -24.82 -9.23
N SER A 170 0.38 -25.71 -8.23
CA SER A 170 -0.84 -25.89 -7.42
C SER A 170 -0.82 -25.10 -6.13
N GLU A 171 0.30 -24.44 -5.79
CA GLU A 171 0.42 -23.71 -4.54
C GLU A 171 -0.40 -22.42 -4.58
N VAL A 172 -1.12 -22.15 -3.50
CA VAL A 172 -1.80 -20.88 -3.27
C VAL A 172 -0.99 -20.08 -2.26
N LEU A 173 -0.37 -19.00 -2.73
CA LEU A 173 0.44 -18.09 -1.92
C LEU A 173 -0.38 -16.86 -1.50
N ALA A 174 0.06 -16.20 -0.44
CA ALA A 174 -0.46 -14.88 -0.10
C ALA A 174 0.17 -13.83 -1.03
N PRO A 175 -0.59 -12.89 -1.60
CA PRO A 175 -0.03 -11.80 -2.37
C PRO A 175 0.80 -10.88 -1.46
N LEU A 176 1.97 -10.46 -1.92
CA LEU A 176 2.76 -9.43 -1.25
C LEU A 176 2.53 -8.10 -1.98
N LEU A 177 1.71 -7.24 -1.39
CA LEU A 177 1.26 -5.99 -1.99
C LEU A 177 1.94 -4.81 -1.28
N PRO A 178 2.99 -4.21 -1.88
CA PRO A 178 3.69 -3.07 -1.29
C PRO A 178 2.86 -1.77 -1.31
N GLY A 179 1.98 -1.65 -2.30
CA GLY A 179 1.05 -0.53 -2.46
C GLY A 179 -0.32 -0.78 -1.82
N PRO A 180 -1.36 -0.04 -2.23
CA PRO A 180 -2.69 -0.18 -1.67
C PRO A 180 -3.33 -1.51 -2.08
N VAL A 181 -4.08 -2.11 -1.16
CA VAL A 181 -4.96 -3.26 -1.35
C VAL A 181 -6.34 -2.74 -1.73
N ASP A 182 -6.94 -3.32 -2.76
CA ASP A 182 -8.28 -2.94 -3.22
C ASP A 182 -9.30 -3.07 -2.07
N ILE A 183 -10.20 -2.09 -1.93
CA ILE A 183 -11.21 -2.10 -0.87
C ILE A 183 -12.14 -3.32 -0.98
N MET A 184 -12.34 -3.84 -2.20
CA MET A 184 -13.14 -5.03 -2.50
C MET A 184 -12.40 -6.35 -2.24
N ALA A 185 -11.10 -6.32 -1.90
CA ALA A 185 -10.37 -7.53 -1.58
C ALA A 185 -10.95 -8.22 -0.32
N PRO A 186 -11.02 -9.56 -0.25
CA PRO A 186 -11.57 -10.27 0.91
C PRO A 186 -10.90 -9.91 2.23
N SER A 187 -9.60 -9.61 2.25
CA SER A 187 -8.91 -9.11 3.44
C SER A 187 -9.54 -7.84 4.00
N ARG A 188 -10.00 -6.92 3.14
CA ARG A 188 -10.67 -5.67 3.52
C ARG A 188 -12.17 -5.82 3.69
N GLN A 189 -12.84 -6.60 2.85
CA GLN A 189 -14.29 -6.82 2.94
C GLN A 189 -14.72 -7.51 4.24
N ARG A 190 -13.86 -8.33 4.85
CA ARG A 190 -14.11 -8.89 6.19
C ARG A 190 -14.22 -7.84 7.29
N MET A 191 -13.72 -6.62 7.06
CA MET A 191 -13.79 -5.48 7.98
C MET A 191 -15.00 -4.57 7.71
N ALA A 192 -15.79 -4.84 6.66
CA ALA A 192 -16.85 -3.94 6.22
C ALA A 192 -18.08 -3.91 7.15
N GLY A 193 -18.23 -4.92 8.00
CA GLY A 193 -19.41 -5.11 8.83
C GLY A 193 -20.60 -5.68 8.04
N THR A 194 -21.79 -5.59 8.62
CA THR A 194 -23.01 -6.24 8.10
C THR A 194 -23.93 -5.23 7.41
N TYR A 195 -24.18 -5.44 6.11
CA TYR A 195 -25.06 -4.59 5.29
C TYR A 195 -26.44 -5.24 5.09
N ASP A 196 -27.27 -5.22 6.12
CA ASP A 196 -28.62 -5.80 6.12
C ASP A 196 -29.75 -4.74 6.17
N THR A 197 -30.99 -5.18 6.35
CA THR A 197 -32.15 -4.28 6.51
C THR A 197 -32.01 -3.35 7.72
N GLN A 198 -31.34 -3.80 8.79
CA GLN A 198 -31.13 -2.96 9.97
C GLN A 198 -30.16 -1.81 9.64
N TRP A 199 -29.06 -2.11 8.93
CA TRP A 199 -28.16 -1.08 8.40
C TRP A 199 -28.92 -0.10 7.51
N LEU A 200 -29.74 -0.59 6.57
CA LEU A 200 -30.49 0.27 5.64
C LEU A 200 -31.41 1.26 6.39
N GLN A 201 -32.05 0.81 7.48
CA GLN A 201 -32.96 1.63 8.27
C GLN A 201 -32.26 2.61 9.23
N ARG A 202 -31.04 2.29 9.70
CA ARG A 202 -30.41 2.98 10.85
C ARG A 202 -29.08 3.63 10.53
N ASP A 203 -28.30 3.05 9.62
CA ASP A 203 -26.88 3.36 9.45
C ASP A 203 -26.53 3.82 8.01
N HIS A 204 -27.35 3.50 7.01
CA HIS A 204 -27.24 4.06 5.65
C HIS A 204 -27.25 5.61 5.65
N PRO A 205 -26.38 6.29 4.88
CA PRO A 205 -25.37 5.77 3.96
C PRO A 205 -23.98 5.54 4.60
N GLY A 206 -23.89 5.57 5.93
CA GLY A 206 -22.64 5.38 6.68
C GLY A 206 -22.22 3.91 6.78
N LEU A 207 -21.12 3.67 7.49
CA LEU A 207 -20.66 2.33 7.79
C LEU A 207 -21.61 1.62 8.77
N PRO A 208 -21.78 0.29 8.65
CA PRO A 208 -22.38 -0.53 9.69
C PRO A 208 -21.76 -0.28 11.07
N ALA A 209 -22.56 -0.43 12.12
CA ALA A 209 -22.09 -0.23 13.50
C ALA A 209 -21.03 -1.27 13.93
N ASP A 210 -20.98 -2.42 13.26
CA ASP A 210 -20.02 -3.51 13.47
C ASP A 210 -18.83 -3.48 12.48
N ALA A 211 -18.70 -2.43 11.65
CA ALA A 211 -17.55 -2.26 10.77
C ALA A 211 -16.27 -2.04 11.58
N ASP A 212 -15.19 -2.73 11.19
CA ASP A 212 -13.86 -2.48 11.75
C ASP A 212 -13.24 -1.27 11.03
N PRO A 213 -12.91 -0.18 11.73
CA PRO A 213 -12.36 1.03 11.12
C PRO A 213 -11.03 0.81 10.38
N HIS A 214 -10.33 -0.30 10.62
CA HIS A 214 -9.17 -0.69 9.81
C HIS A 214 -9.53 -1.01 8.36
N ILE A 215 -10.81 -1.13 7.98
CA ILE A 215 -11.22 -1.16 6.57
C ILE A 215 -10.65 0.03 5.80
N HIS A 216 -10.38 1.17 6.43
CA HIS A 216 -9.82 2.37 5.79
C HIS A 216 -8.30 2.38 5.68
N GLN A 217 -7.59 1.43 6.30
CA GLN A 217 -6.18 1.21 6.01
C GLN A 217 -6.06 0.63 4.60
N ALA A 218 -5.28 1.30 3.75
CA ALA A 218 -5.07 0.87 2.39
C ALA A 218 -3.96 -0.18 2.27
N ALA A 219 -2.97 -0.18 3.15
CA ALA A 219 -1.85 -1.10 3.12
C ALA A 219 -2.22 -2.47 3.71
N GLN A 220 -1.43 -3.50 3.42
CA GLN A 220 -1.51 -4.78 4.15
C GLN A 220 -1.18 -4.57 5.63
N SER A 221 -1.77 -5.38 6.54
CA SER A 221 -1.59 -5.19 7.99
C SER A 221 -0.14 -5.24 8.47
N ALA A 222 0.74 -5.97 7.79
CA ALA A 222 2.19 -5.96 8.06
C ALA A 222 2.89 -4.62 7.71
N GLN A 223 2.17 -3.67 7.13
CA GLN A 223 2.62 -2.30 6.81
C GLN A 223 1.94 -1.24 7.69
N TRP A 224 1.23 -1.65 8.74
CA TRP A 224 0.66 -0.74 9.73
C TRP A 224 1.63 -0.58 10.89
N ASN A 225 1.66 0.62 11.46
CA ASN A 225 2.38 0.87 12.69
C ASN A 225 1.53 0.46 13.90
N ASP A 226 2.19 0.23 15.03
CA ASP A 226 1.50 0.16 16.31
C ASP A 226 1.22 1.57 16.84
N GLY A 227 0.07 2.11 16.46
CA GLY A 227 -0.31 3.51 16.68
C GLY A 227 0.07 4.40 15.51
N PHE A 228 0.40 5.65 15.80
CA PHE A 228 0.74 6.69 14.82
C PHE A 228 2.24 6.96 14.77
N PHE A 229 2.72 7.67 13.75
CA PHE A 229 4.10 8.12 13.73
C PHE A 229 4.28 9.39 14.58
N ASP A 230 5.47 9.56 15.15
CA ASP A 230 5.88 10.76 15.88
C ASP A 230 6.40 11.85 14.93
N GLY A 231 6.72 11.49 13.68
CA GLY A 231 7.18 12.39 12.61
C GLY A 231 8.70 12.51 12.51
N GLY A 232 9.46 11.73 13.29
CA GLY A 232 10.93 11.71 13.29
C GLY A 232 11.54 10.35 12.92
N GLU A 233 10.71 9.38 12.56
CA GLU A 233 11.05 8.00 12.26
C GLU A 233 12.13 7.91 11.18
N GLU A 234 13.11 7.05 11.41
CA GLU A 234 14.08 6.72 10.38
C GLU A 234 13.40 6.01 9.20
N ILE A 235 13.81 6.38 7.99
CA ILE A 235 13.39 5.76 6.73
C ILE A 235 14.60 5.11 6.09
N VAL A 236 14.50 3.82 5.77
CA VAL A 236 15.49 3.08 4.99
C VAL A 236 14.81 2.45 3.78
N LEU A 237 15.34 2.67 2.58
CA LEU A 237 14.88 2.03 1.35
C LEU A 237 16.02 1.31 0.64
N GLN A 238 15.87 0.02 0.39
CA GLN A 238 16.83 -0.83 -0.30
C GLN A 238 16.32 -1.21 -1.70
N GLY A 239 17.12 -0.97 -2.74
CA GLY A 239 16.85 -1.47 -4.09
C GLY A 239 15.91 -0.62 -4.94
N PHE A 240 15.78 0.67 -4.62
CA PHE A 240 14.92 1.64 -5.33
C PHE A 240 15.70 2.65 -6.17
N ARG A 241 17.02 2.47 -6.29
CA ARG A 241 17.91 3.24 -7.16
C ARG A 241 19.02 2.34 -7.70
N PRO A 242 19.67 2.70 -8.82
CA PRO A 242 20.83 1.95 -9.32
C PRO A 242 22.01 1.92 -8.35
N ASP A 243 22.09 2.84 -7.39
CA ASP A 243 23.09 2.76 -6.33
C ASP A 243 22.80 1.55 -5.41
N SER A 244 23.83 0.77 -5.12
CA SER A 244 23.74 -0.40 -4.24
C SER A 244 23.52 -0.02 -2.78
N GLN A 245 23.86 1.21 -2.39
CA GLN A 245 23.64 1.69 -1.03
C GLN A 245 22.16 2.00 -0.78
N PRO A 246 21.60 1.57 0.36
CA PRO A 246 20.26 1.97 0.76
C PRO A 246 20.14 3.50 0.83
N TRP A 247 18.95 4.00 0.55
CA TRP A 247 18.59 5.34 1.00
C TRP A 247 18.43 5.34 2.52
N HIS A 248 19.06 6.31 3.18
CA HIS A 248 18.82 6.61 4.58
C HIS A 248 18.22 8.02 4.67
N SER A 249 17.09 8.13 5.37
CA SER A 249 16.36 9.38 5.54
C SER A 249 15.58 9.33 6.85
N ARG A 250 14.67 10.28 7.06
CA ARG A 250 13.74 10.32 8.19
C ARG A 250 12.48 11.08 7.82
N LEU A 251 11.41 10.86 8.57
CA LEU A 251 10.28 11.80 8.55
C LEU A 251 10.76 13.21 8.98
N PRO A 252 10.11 14.28 8.48
CA PRO A 252 10.67 15.64 8.48
C PRO A 252 10.80 16.31 9.86
N GLY A 253 10.41 15.65 10.94
CA GLY A 253 10.37 16.22 12.30
C GLY A 253 9.33 17.34 12.43
N MET A 254 8.34 17.38 11.54
CA MET A 254 7.27 18.37 11.53
C MET A 254 5.98 17.75 12.06
N ARG A 255 5.10 18.57 12.64
CA ARG A 255 3.74 18.15 13.03
C ARG A 255 2.73 19.11 12.42
N LEU A 256 1.70 18.55 11.80
CA LEU A 256 0.56 19.31 11.34
C LEU A 256 -0.32 19.73 12.53
N ARG A 257 -0.79 20.98 12.49
CA ARG A 257 -1.72 21.52 13.49
C ARG A 257 -2.98 21.97 12.79
N CYS A 258 -4.13 21.49 13.25
CA CYS A 258 -5.43 21.92 12.75
C CYS A 258 -6.12 22.75 13.83
N PHE A 259 -6.64 23.91 13.46
CA PHE A 259 -7.46 24.75 14.34
C PHE A 259 -8.84 24.88 13.72
N VAL A 260 -9.87 24.61 14.52
CA VAL A 260 -11.27 24.77 14.12
C VAL A 260 -11.84 25.96 14.88
N ALA A 261 -12.25 26.98 14.14
CA ALA A 261 -13.06 28.07 14.63
C ALA A 261 -14.54 27.70 14.46
N GLN A 262 -15.29 27.74 15.55
CA GLN A 262 -16.71 27.41 15.59
C GLN A 262 -17.48 28.56 16.22
N VAL A 263 -18.48 29.07 15.51
CA VAL A 263 -19.45 30.01 16.07
C VAL A 263 -20.49 29.20 16.85
N MET A 264 -20.60 29.50 18.15
CA MET A 264 -21.55 28.87 19.07
C MET A 264 -22.95 29.48 18.88
N GLU A 265 -23.98 28.86 19.47
CA GLU A 265 -25.38 29.32 19.33
C GLU A 265 -25.61 30.74 19.86
N ASP A 266 -24.79 31.18 20.83
CA ASP A 266 -24.79 32.52 21.39
C ASP A 266 -24.01 33.56 20.55
N GLY A 267 -23.47 33.14 19.40
CA GLY A 267 -22.69 33.98 18.48
C GLY A 267 -21.21 34.13 18.88
N VAL A 268 -20.75 33.49 19.95
CA VAL A 268 -19.34 33.52 20.36
C VAL A 268 -18.52 32.59 19.47
N GLU A 269 -17.43 33.10 18.90
CA GLU A 269 -16.48 32.28 18.17
C GLU A 269 -15.47 31.63 19.13
N VAL A 270 -15.42 30.30 19.10
CA VAL A 270 -14.47 29.50 19.88
C VAL A 270 -13.52 28.81 18.92
N THR A 271 -12.22 29.10 19.06
CA THR A 271 -11.16 28.38 18.33
C THR A 271 -10.56 27.30 19.21
N ARG A 272 -10.43 26.08 18.68
CA ARG A 272 -9.74 24.97 19.35
C ARG A 272 -8.77 24.25 18.41
N GLU A 273 -7.64 23.78 18.94
CA GLU A 273 -6.77 22.85 18.22
C GLU A 273 -7.42 21.46 18.19
N VAL A 274 -7.50 20.86 17.00
CA VAL A 274 -7.87 19.46 16.82
C VAL A 274 -6.58 18.66 16.64
N PRO A 275 -6.30 17.66 17.51
CA PRO A 275 -5.12 16.84 17.37
C PRO A 275 -5.08 16.14 16.02
N LEU A 276 -3.94 16.23 15.34
CA LEU A 276 -3.64 15.47 14.13
C LEU A 276 -2.58 14.41 14.46
N HIS A 277 -2.71 13.27 13.80
CA HIS A 277 -1.77 12.16 13.89
C HIS A 277 -1.14 11.88 12.52
N TRP A 278 0.10 11.38 12.51
CA TRP A 278 0.80 10.90 11.32
C TRP A 278 0.51 9.43 11.05
#